data_AF-A0A7S3TA11-F1
#
_entry.id   AF-A0A7S3TA11-F1
#
_cell.length_a   1.000
_cell.length_b   1.000
_cell.length_c   1.000
_cell.angle_alpha   90.00
_cell.angle_beta   90.00
_cell.angle_gamma   90.00
#
_symmetry.space_group_name_H-M   'P 1'
#
loop_
_entity.id
_entity.type
_entity.pdbx_description
1 polymer ?
#
loop_
_entity_poly.entity_id
_entity_poly.type
_entity_poly.pdbx_seq_one_letter_code
_entity_poly.pdbx_strand_id
1 'polypeptide(L)'
;MGFNFHLDGATMYGLPEKISSVIADDGSYRLFNQDLFPHTAGETSDLYGNIPYLTVHSAEEGDASLIWLNSADSFYNIKTLEDTTKEVYAVSEGGAMEFFMMAAPEPKAMQKNMADISGYSPLPPLYMMGFQFAKWAEVSEDIIMDRNSDFTKYGFPVDVFWMDIEYSNDYMYFEFNPKNFTEAGIVEMNKQVEEANRRLVVIVDPHIKAVDEFHIFSDGIQ
;
A
#
# COMPACT_ATOMS: atom_id res chain seq x y z
N MET A 1 -19.41 16.84 -5.08
CA MET A 1 -19.79 17.03 -6.51
C MET A 1 -19.65 15.69 -7.22
N GLY A 2 -20.47 15.38 -8.24
CA GLY A 2 -20.45 14.07 -8.88
C GLY A 2 -20.49 14.13 -10.41
N PHE A 3 -20.04 13.04 -11.04
CA PHE A 3 -19.96 12.84 -12.48
C PHE A 3 -20.50 11.45 -12.84
N ASN A 4 -21.23 11.35 -13.94
CA ASN A 4 -21.83 10.10 -14.42
C ASN A 4 -21.32 9.80 -15.84
N PHE A 5 -21.01 8.53 -16.11
CA PHE A 5 -20.64 8.03 -17.43
C PHE A 5 -21.18 6.62 -17.67
N HIS A 6 -21.36 6.29 -18.95
CA HIS A 6 -21.90 5.00 -19.42
C HIS A 6 -20.83 4.25 -20.21
N LEU A 7 -20.82 2.92 -20.08
CA LEU A 7 -19.85 2.03 -20.69
C LEU A 7 -20.54 0.77 -21.20
N ASP A 8 -20.39 0.45 -22.48
CA ASP A 8 -21.11 -0.65 -23.11
C ASP A 8 -20.29 -1.96 -23.08
N GLY A 9 -20.92 -3.08 -22.70
CA GLY A 9 -20.52 -4.42 -23.14
C GLY A 9 -19.15 -4.95 -22.69
N ALA A 10 -18.62 -4.47 -21.57
CA ALA A 10 -17.23 -4.72 -21.19
C ALA A 10 -17.03 -5.06 -19.71
N THR A 11 -15.86 -5.61 -19.38
CA THR A 11 -15.50 -5.97 -18.01
C THR A 11 -14.72 -4.81 -17.37
N MET A 12 -15.10 -4.42 -16.16
CA MET A 12 -14.44 -3.34 -15.43
C MET A 12 -13.50 -3.88 -14.36
N TYR A 13 -12.42 -3.15 -14.11
CA TYR A 13 -11.39 -3.45 -13.12
C TYR A 13 -10.92 -2.15 -12.46
N GLY A 14 -10.35 -2.27 -11.26
CA GLY A 14 -9.74 -1.14 -10.55
C GLY A 14 -10.42 -0.87 -9.23
N LEU A 15 -10.42 0.40 -8.83
CA LEU A 15 -10.89 0.88 -7.52
C LEU A 15 -10.32 0.08 -6.32
N PRO A 16 -9.02 -0.29 -6.31
CA PRO A 16 -8.41 -0.88 -5.13
C PRO A 16 -8.35 0.16 -4.00
N GLU A 17 -8.18 -0.22 -2.74
CA GLU A 17 -7.93 -1.57 -2.21
C GLU A 17 -9.23 -2.16 -1.64
N LYS A 18 -9.57 -3.41 -2.02
CA LYS A 18 -10.80 -4.11 -1.60
C LYS A 18 -10.55 -5.62 -1.47
N ILE A 19 -11.19 -6.28 -0.49
CA ILE A 19 -11.19 -7.75 -0.39
C ILE A 19 -12.35 -8.31 -1.23
N SER A 20 -12.38 -7.94 -2.51
CA SER A 20 -13.46 -8.30 -3.44
C SER A 20 -12.91 -9.03 -4.67
N SER A 21 -13.79 -9.31 -5.63
CA SER A 21 -13.37 -9.72 -6.97
C SER A 21 -12.45 -8.66 -7.59
N VAL A 22 -11.55 -9.11 -8.47
CA VAL A 22 -10.75 -8.21 -9.33
C VAL A 22 -11.63 -7.46 -10.33
N ILE A 23 -12.80 -8.05 -10.67
CA ILE A 23 -13.81 -7.42 -11.51
C ILE A 23 -14.61 -6.46 -10.64
N ALA A 24 -14.64 -5.19 -11.05
CA ALA A 24 -15.52 -4.19 -10.48
C ALA A 24 -16.91 -4.34 -11.12
N ASP A 25 -17.87 -4.85 -10.37
CA ASP A 25 -19.25 -5.06 -10.81
C ASP A 25 -20.22 -4.16 -10.03
N ASP A 26 -21.53 -4.37 -10.22
CA ASP A 26 -22.58 -3.60 -9.58
C ASP A 26 -22.43 -3.49 -8.07
N GLY A 27 -22.48 -2.26 -7.56
CA GLY A 27 -22.26 -1.99 -6.15
C GLY A 27 -21.76 -0.58 -5.89
N SER A 28 -21.55 -0.28 -4.61
CA SER A 28 -20.95 0.97 -4.14
C SER A 28 -19.54 0.68 -3.64
N TYR A 29 -18.56 1.34 -4.22
CA TYR A 29 -17.16 1.30 -3.84
C TYR A 29 -16.83 2.63 -3.17
N ARG A 30 -16.56 2.59 -1.87
CA ARG A 30 -16.02 3.75 -1.17
C ARG A 30 -14.50 3.75 -1.33
N LEU A 31 -13.94 4.95 -1.44
CA LEU A 31 -12.51 5.20 -1.55
C LEU A 31 -12.13 6.16 -0.42
N PHE A 32 -11.85 5.58 0.74
CA PHE A 32 -11.36 6.31 1.90
C PHE A 32 -10.36 5.46 2.67
N ASN A 33 -9.15 5.93 2.95
CA ASN A 33 -8.13 5.10 3.61
C ASN A 33 -8.53 4.88 5.08
N GLN A 34 -8.68 3.63 5.51
CA GLN A 34 -9.06 3.27 6.88
C GLN A 34 -8.24 2.09 7.39
N ASP A 35 -7.84 2.16 8.66
CA ASP A 35 -7.40 1.00 9.44
C ASP A 35 -8.64 0.40 10.12
N LEU A 36 -9.26 -0.56 9.44
CA LEU A 36 -10.41 -1.32 9.94
C LEU A 36 -9.95 -2.73 10.34
N PHE A 37 -10.48 -3.26 11.43
CA PHE A 37 -10.26 -4.65 11.81
C PHE A 37 -11.49 -5.22 12.53
N PRO A 38 -11.93 -6.47 12.24
CA PRO A 38 -11.41 -7.37 11.21
C PRO A 38 -11.90 -7.00 9.80
N HIS A 39 -11.18 -7.47 8.79
CA HIS A 39 -11.62 -7.39 7.40
C HIS A 39 -12.47 -8.59 7.01
N THR A 40 -13.56 -8.35 6.28
CA THR A 40 -14.44 -9.41 5.77
C THR A 40 -14.26 -9.54 4.26
N ALA A 41 -14.00 -10.77 3.80
CA ALA A 41 -13.91 -11.04 2.37
C ALA A 41 -15.27 -10.92 1.68
N GLY A 42 -15.27 -10.41 0.45
CA GLY A 42 -16.45 -10.16 -0.36
C GLY A 42 -17.09 -8.79 -0.13
N GLU A 43 -16.59 -7.99 0.80
CA GLU A 43 -17.07 -6.63 1.04
C GLU A 43 -16.30 -5.61 0.19
N THR A 44 -17.01 -4.57 -0.25
CA THR A 44 -16.43 -3.39 -0.91
C THR A 44 -16.07 -2.29 0.10
N SER A 45 -15.94 -2.66 1.37
CA SER A 45 -15.52 -1.76 2.44
C SER A 45 -14.12 -1.21 2.18
N ASP A 46 -13.88 -0.02 2.73
CA ASP A 46 -12.59 0.64 2.70
C ASP A 46 -11.49 -0.18 3.39
N LEU A 47 -10.28 -0.04 2.88
CA LEU A 47 -9.05 -0.59 3.43
C LEU A 47 -7.98 0.51 3.49
N TYR A 48 -6.71 0.14 3.53
CA TYR A 48 -5.59 1.03 3.85
C TYR A 48 -5.24 2.01 2.72
N GLY A 49 -5.42 1.61 1.46
CA GLY A 49 -5.11 2.42 0.30
C GLY A 49 -6.27 2.56 -0.68
N ASN A 50 -6.25 3.63 -1.47
CA ASN A 50 -7.20 3.83 -2.56
C ASN A 50 -6.53 4.41 -3.81
N ILE A 51 -6.94 3.91 -4.98
CA ILE A 51 -6.55 4.47 -6.28
C ILE A 51 -7.84 4.71 -7.09
N PRO A 52 -8.24 5.96 -7.36
CA PRO A 52 -9.48 6.30 -8.08
C PRO A 52 -9.35 6.09 -9.60
N TYR A 53 -8.98 4.87 -9.98
CA TYR A 53 -8.76 4.41 -11.35
C TYR A 53 -9.72 3.27 -11.67
N LEU A 54 -10.53 3.47 -12.69
CA LEU A 54 -11.44 2.46 -13.25
C LEU A 54 -11.06 2.22 -14.71
N THR A 55 -10.80 0.97 -15.08
CA THR A 55 -10.54 0.58 -16.47
C THR A 55 -11.60 -0.40 -16.93
N VAL A 56 -11.93 -0.33 -18.20
CA VAL A 56 -12.93 -1.12 -18.89
C VAL A 56 -12.22 -1.82 -20.04
N HIS A 57 -12.46 -3.12 -20.19
CA HIS A 57 -11.84 -3.95 -21.21
C HIS A 57 -12.90 -4.63 -22.09
N SER A 58 -12.77 -4.41 -23.40
CA SER A 58 -13.49 -5.13 -24.45
C SER A 58 -12.49 -5.80 -25.38
N ALA A 59 -12.75 -7.05 -25.73
CA ALA A 59 -11.91 -7.77 -26.69
C ALA A 59 -12.05 -7.21 -28.12
N GLU A 60 -13.18 -6.57 -28.44
CA GLU A 60 -13.47 -6.04 -29.78
C GLU A 60 -13.11 -4.55 -29.88
N GLU A 61 -13.41 -3.76 -28.85
CA GLU A 61 -13.27 -2.29 -28.86
C GLU A 61 -11.99 -1.79 -28.16
N GLY A 62 -11.27 -2.68 -27.46
CA GLY A 62 -10.09 -2.34 -26.68
C GLY A 62 -10.43 -1.83 -25.27
N ASP A 63 -9.56 -0.98 -24.72
CA ASP A 63 -9.62 -0.50 -23.35
C ASP A 63 -9.99 0.98 -23.28
N ALA A 64 -10.82 1.32 -22.30
CA ALA A 64 -11.09 2.70 -21.87
C ALA A 64 -10.88 2.83 -20.36
N SER A 65 -10.45 3.99 -19.87
CA SER A 65 -10.32 4.20 -18.43
C SER A 65 -10.65 5.63 -18.01
N LEU A 66 -11.03 5.74 -16.74
CA LEU A 66 -11.26 6.99 -16.04
C LEU A 66 -10.40 7.05 -14.78
N ILE A 67 -9.68 8.15 -14.62
CA ILE A 67 -9.08 8.56 -13.35
C ILE A 67 -9.91 9.72 -12.82
N TRP A 68 -10.54 9.56 -11.65
CA TRP A 68 -11.15 10.69 -10.93
C TRP A 68 -10.11 11.24 -9.95
N LEU A 69 -9.41 12.30 -10.35
CA LEU A 69 -8.31 12.82 -9.56
C LEU A 69 -8.85 13.64 -8.39
N ASN A 70 -9.19 12.95 -7.30
CA ASN A 70 -9.70 13.55 -6.08
C ASN A 70 -9.20 12.77 -4.85
N SER A 71 -8.81 13.50 -3.80
CA SER A 71 -8.26 12.94 -2.56
C SER A 71 -9.25 12.93 -1.39
N ALA A 72 -10.46 13.44 -1.58
CA ALA A 72 -11.50 13.43 -0.55
C ALA A 72 -12.19 12.05 -0.48
N ASP A 73 -12.99 11.84 0.58
CA ASP A 73 -13.88 10.68 0.68
C ASP A 73 -14.77 10.62 -0.56
N SER A 74 -14.70 9.50 -1.26
CA SER A 74 -15.26 9.34 -2.61
C SER A 74 -16.02 8.03 -2.74
N PHE A 75 -17.07 8.04 -3.55
CA PHE A 75 -17.88 6.87 -3.87
C PHE A 75 -17.98 6.69 -5.37
N TYR A 76 -17.83 5.44 -5.81
CA TYR A 76 -18.16 4.99 -7.16
C TYR A 76 -19.33 4.02 -7.06
N ASN A 77 -20.45 4.41 -7.64
CA ASN A 77 -21.63 3.54 -7.74
C ASN A 77 -21.70 2.98 -9.15
N ILE A 78 -21.62 1.66 -9.26
CA ILE A 78 -21.69 0.94 -10.53
C ILE A 78 -23.05 0.25 -10.60
N LYS A 79 -23.72 0.37 -11.74
CA LYS A 79 -25.02 -0.27 -11.97
C LYS A 79 -25.15 -0.73 -13.43
N THR A 80 -25.63 -1.95 -13.63
CA THR A 80 -26.05 -2.43 -14.96
C THR A 80 -27.40 -1.83 -15.33
N LEU A 81 -27.53 -1.30 -16.54
CA LEU A 81 -28.78 -0.82 -17.11
C LEU A 81 -29.48 -1.92 -17.94
N GLU A 82 -30.48 -1.56 -18.76
CA GLU A 82 -31.27 -2.49 -19.58
C GLU A 82 -30.47 -2.98 -20.81
N ASP A 83 -29.44 -3.79 -20.60
CA ASP A 83 -28.49 -4.35 -21.60
C ASP A 83 -27.18 -4.70 -20.83
N THR A 84 -26.07 -4.91 -21.53
CA THR A 84 -24.74 -5.06 -20.92
C THR A 84 -24.08 -3.70 -20.61
N THR A 85 -24.83 -2.59 -20.65
CA THR A 85 -24.30 -1.25 -20.35
C THR A 85 -24.20 -1.03 -18.85
N LYS A 86 -23.07 -0.46 -18.43
CA LYS A 86 -22.76 -0.08 -17.06
C LYS A 86 -22.83 1.43 -16.92
N GLU A 87 -23.62 1.90 -15.96
CA GLU A 87 -23.62 3.27 -15.48
C GLU A 87 -22.67 3.37 -14.28
N VAL A 88 -21.79 4.37 -14.29
CA VAL A 88 -20.89 4.66 -13.19
C VAL A 88 -21.07 6.08 -12.72
N TYR A 89 -21.44 6.24 -11.45
CA TYR A 89 -21.58 7.53 -10.78
C TYR A 89 -20.51 7.70 -9.72
N ALA A 90 -19.56 8.60 -10.00
CA ALA A 90 -18.49 8.98 -9.08
C ALA A 90 -18.85 10.28 -8.34
N VAL A 91 -18.64 10.34 -7.04
CA VAL A 91 -18.89 11.53 -6.21
C VAL A 91 -17.83 11.65 -5.13
N SER A 92 -17.40 12.88 -4.85
CA SER A 92 -16.50 13.20 -3.73
C SER A 92 -17.10 14.27 -2.82
N GLU A 93 -16.74 14.20 -1.54
CA GLU A 93 -17.14 15.16 -0.50
C GLU A 93 -16.75 16.60 -0.86
N GLY A 94 -15.52 16.79 -1.36
CA GLY A 94 -14.98 18.09 -1.74
C GLY A 94 -13.96 18.00 -2.89
N GLY A 95 -13.17 19.06 -3.07
CA GLY A 95 -12.15 19.13 -4.11
C GLY A 95 -12.68 19.57 -5.49
N ALA A 96 -11.76 19.68 -6.45
CA ALA A 96 -12.10 20.02 -7.83
C ALA A 96 -12.64 18.81 -8.60
N MET A 97 -13.39 19.08 -9.67
CA MET A 97 -13.77 18.07 -10.66
C MET A 97 -12.63 17.96 -11.67
N GLU A 98 -11.69 17.06 -11.41
CA GLU A 98 -10.53 16.79 -12.25
C GLU A 98 -10.51 15.32 -12.63
N PHE A 99 -10.41 15.03 -13.92
CA PHE A 99 -10.39 13.66 -14.40
C PHE A 99 -9.61 13.49 -15.69
N PHE A 100 -9.07 12.29 -15.88
CA PHE A 100 -8.46 11.86 -17.13
C PHE A 100 -9.31 10.74 -17.73
N MET A 101 -9.65 10.88 -19.01
CA MET A 101 -10.26 9.83 -19.80
C MET A 101 -9.25 9.37 -20.84
N MET A 102 -9.04 8.06 -20.91
CA MET A 102 -8.06 7.47 -21.82
C MET A 102 -8.70 6.32 -22.59
N ALA A 103 -8.24 6.11 -23.82
CA ALA A 103 -8.58 4.95 -24.63
C ALA A 103 -7.29 4.35 -25.20
N ALA A 104 -7.23 3.03 -25.31
CA ALA A 104 -6.09 2.33 -25.87
C ALA A 104 -6.55 1.01 -26.52
N PRO A 105 -5.90 0.55 -27.60
CA PRO A 105 -6.31 -0.67 -28.30
C PRO A 105 -6.04 -1.96 -27.51
N GLU A 106 -5.15 -1.91 -26.51
CA GLU A 106 -4.74 -3.06 -25.72
C GLU A 106 -4.47 -2.67 -24.26
N PRO A 107 -4.68 -3.57 -23.28
CA PRO A 107 -4.43 -3.30 -21.86
C PRO A 107 -3.03 -2.79 -21.56
N LYS A 108 -2.00 -3.33 -22.25
CA LYS A 108 -0.62 -2.89 -22.06
C LYS A 108 -0.43 -1.41 -22.41
N ALA A 109 -1.07 -0.94 -23.47
CA ALA A 109 -1.01 0.46 -23.87
C ALA A 109 -1.79 1.34 -22.88
N MET A 110 -2.93 0.86 -22.36
CA MET A 110 -3.69 1.55 -21.31
C MET A 110 -2.85 1.77 -20.04
N GLN A 111 -2.19 0.71 -19.55
CA GLN A 111 -1.34 0.81 -18.35
C GLN A 111 -0.13 1.74 -18.57
N LYS A 112 0.40 1.81 -19.80
CA LYS A 112 1.43 2.79 -20.13
C LYS A 112 0.90 4.22 -20.03
N ASN A 113 -0.29 4.50 -20.56
CA ASN A 113 -0.91 5.82 -20.46
C ASN A 113 -1.13 6.23 -19.00
N MET A 114 -1.60 5.29 -18.16
CA MET A 114 -1.70 5.50 -16.71
C MET A 114 -0.35 5.87 -16.10
N ALA A 115 0.71 5.11 -16.40
CA ALA A 115 2.06 5.39 -15.88
C ALA A 115 2.67 6.72 -16.38
N ASP A 116 2.34 7.15 -17.61
CA ASP A 116 2.76 8.46 -18.13
C ASP A 116 2.14 9.63 -17.33
N ILE A 117 0.99 9.41 -16.68
CA ILE A 117 0.30 10.40 -15.84
C ILE A 117 0.75 10.29 -14.38
N SER A 118 0.69 9.09 -13.79
CA SER A 118 0.91 8.87 -12.35
C SER A 118 2.36 8.57 -11.96
N GLY A 119 3.21 8.34 -12.95
CA GLY A 119 4.59 7.86 -12.76
C GLY A 119 4.72 6.35 -12.89
N TYR A 120 5.94 5.93 -13.22
CA TYR A 120 6.33 4.53 -13.33
C TYR A 120 6.78 3.98 -11.97
N SER A 121 6.57 2.69 -11.74
CA SER A 121 7.15 2.02 -10.57
C SER A 121 8.66 2.20 -10.57
N PRO A 122 9.26 2.71 -9.48
CA PRO A 122 10.71 2.82 -9.38
C PRO A 122 11.34 1.44 -9.41
N LEU A 123 12.57 1.32 -9.94
CA LEU A 123 13.32 0.08 -9.90
C LEU A 123 13.67 -0.26 -8.44
N PRO A 124 13.11 -1.33 -7.84
CA PRO A 124 13.42 -1.65 -6.46
C PRO A 124 14.86 -2.17 -6.32
N PRO A 125 15.54 -1.92 -5.19
CA PRO A 125 16.77 -2.62 -4.85
C PRO A 125 16.57 -4.14 -4.90
N LEU A 126 17.55 -4.87 -5.40
CA LEU A 126 17.42 -6.31 -5.66
C LEU A 126 16.97 -7.12 -4.42
N TYR A 127 17.45 -6.77 -3.23
CA TYR A 127 17.12 -7.47 -1.98
C TYR A 127 15.61 -7.40 -1.63
N MET A 128 14.86 -6.42 -2.16
CA MET A 128 13.42 -6.31 -1.91
C MET A 128 12.60 -7.38 -2.65
N MET A 129 13.17 -7.99 -3.70
CA MET A 129 12.56 -9.10 -4.43
C MET A 129 12.81 -10.46 -3.76
N GLY A 130 13.66 -10.51 -2.75
CA GLY A 130 14.00 -11.70 -1.99
C GLY A 130 13.01 -12.03 -0.88
N PHE A 131 13.32 -13.05 -0.08
CA PHE A 131 12.46 -13.41 1.05
C PHE A 131 12.67 -12.42 2.20
N GLN A 132 11.57 -11.83 2.68
CA GLN A 132 11.57 -10.88 3.78
C GLN A 132 10.89 -11.50 5.00
N PHE A 133 11.61 -11.62 6.11
CA PHE A 133 11.07 -12.15 7.35
C PHE A 133 10.59 -11.02 8.25
N ALA A 134 9.29 -11.03 8.57
CA ALA A 134 8.65 -10.06 9.43
C ALA A 134 7.75 -10.73 10.46
N LYS A 135 7.70 -10.17 11.67
CA LYS A 135 6.78 -10.60 12.72
C LYS A 135 6.58 -9.47 13.74
N TRP A 136 5.33 -9.18 14.05
CA TRP A 136 4.98 -8.42 15.25
C TRP A 136 5.23 -9.28 16.49
N ALA A 137 6.33 -9.03 17.18
CA ALA A 137 6.74 -9.70 18.41
C ALA A 137 7.84 -8.91 19.11
N GLU A 138 8.16 -9.30 20.34
CA GLU A 138 9.38 -8.89 21.01
C GLU A 138 10.61 -9.13 20.11
N VAL A 139 11.52 -8.16 20.11
CA VAL A 139 12.74 -8.15 19.30
C VAL A 139 13.89 -7.49 20.07
N SER A 140 15.09 -7.97 19.80
CA SER A 140 16.36 -7.49 20.36
C SER A 140 17.47 -7.71 19.34
N GLU A 141 18.64 -7.12 19.60
CA GLU A 141 19.85 -7.37 18.81
C GLU A 141 20.23 -8.85 18.78
N ASP A 142 20.19 -9.54 19.92
CA ASP A 142 20.45 -10.98 20.03
C ASP A 142 19.46 -11.80 19.20
N ILE A 143 18.16 -11.49 19.28
CA ILE A 143 17.12 -12.21 18.52
C ILE A 143 17.35 -12.09 17.01
N ILE A 144 17.76 -10.92 16.52
CA ILE A 144 18.05 -10.73 15.09
C ILE A 144 19.32 -11.48 14.69
N MET A 145 20.39 -11.42 15.50
CA MET A 145 21.63 -12.15 15.24
C MET A 145 21.42 -13.68 15.24
N ASP A 146 20.63 -14.19 16.18
CA ASP A 146 20.26 -15.62 16.23
C ASP A 146 19.47 -16.03 14.99
N ARG A 147 18.46 -15.25 14.59
CA ARG A 147 17.70 -15.50 13.35
C ARG A 147 18.62 -15.48 12.13
N ASN A 148 19.50 -14.50 12.04
CA ASN A 148 20.50 -14.38 10.97
C ASN A 148 21.34 -15.65 10.86
N SER A 149 21.87 -16.13 11.99
CA SER A 149 22.63 -17.38 12.05
C SER A 149 21.79 -18.60 11.65
N ASP A 150 20.56 -18.71 12.16
CA ASP A 150 19.68 -19.86 11.94
C ASP A 150 19.26 -20.02 10.48
N PHE A 151 18.88 -18.94 9.78
CA PHE A 151 18.57 -19.01 8.34
C PHE A 151 19.74 -19.60 7.54
N THR A 152 20.96 -19.18 7.86
CA THR A 152 22.18 -19.73 7.23
C THR A 152 22.39 -21.20 7.61
N LYS A 153 22.31 -21.52 8.90
CA LYS A 153 22.55 -22.86 9.46
C LYS A 153 21.58 -23.90 8.90
N TYR A 154 20.30 -23.55 8.75
CA TYR A 154 19.26 -24.45 8.26
C TYR A 154 19.09 -24.41 6.74
N GLY A 155 19.83 -23.55 6.03
CA GLY A 155 19.82 -23.47 4.58
C GLY A 155 18.57 -22.83 3.98
N PHE A 156 17.88 -21.97 4.74
CA PHE A 156 16.75 -21.19 4.24
C PHE A 156 17.23 -19.81 3.78
N PRO A 157 16.89 -19.37 2.55
CA PRO A 157 17.25 -18.04 2.08
C PRO A 157 16.42 -16.97 2.81
N VAL A 158 17.06 -15.84 3.12
CA VAL A 158 16.43 -14.62 3.62
C VAL A 158 17.30 -13.44 3.22
N ASP A 159 16.66 -12.36 2.78
CA ASP A 159 17.31 -11.14 2.31
C ASP A 159 17.10 -9.98 3.29
N VAL A 160 15.94 -9.94 3.96
CA VAL A 160 15.53 -8.83 4.83
C VAL A 160 14.93 -9.33 6.14
N PHE A 161 15.35 -8.73 7.25
CA PHE A 161 14.66 -8.85 8.54
C PHE A 161 13.92 -7.55 8.88
N TRP A 162 12.65 -7.68 9.26
CA TRP A 162 11.83 -6.56 9.70
C TRP A 162 11.75 -6.51 11.23
N MET A 163 11.86 -5.30 11.75
CA MET A 163 11.62 -4.97 13.15
C MET A 163 10.33 -4.16 13.24
N ASP A 164 9.32 -4.79 13.85
CA ASP A 164 8.03 -4.16 14.17
C ASP A 164 8.14 -3.28 15.42
N ILE A 165 7.06 -2.58 15.80
CA ILE A 165 7.03 -1.46 16.77
C ILE A 165 7.74 -1.70 18.11
N GLU A 166 7.86 -2.95 18.56
CA GLU A 166 8.53 -3.34 19.81
C GLU A 166 10.06 -3.09 19.81
N TYR A 167 10.67 -2.77 18.66
CA TYR A 167 12.06 -2.32 18.62
C TYR A 167 12.27 -0.99 19.34
N SER A 168 11.23 -0.16 19.33
CA SER A 168 11.33 1.25 19.69
C SER A 168 11.31 1.48 21.20
N ASN A 169 11.91 2.57 21.65
CA ASN A 169 11.86 2.99 23.03
C ASN A 169 10.45 3.51 23.37
N ASP A 170 9.58 2.67 23.94
CA ASP A 170 8.23 3.06 24.38
C ASP A 170 7.43 3.77 23.27
N TYR A 171 7.45 3.19 22.05
CA TYR A 171 6.78 3.70 20.84
C TYR A 171 7.28 5.08 20.37
N MET A 172 8.48 5.50 20.79
CA MET A 172 9.19 6.65 20.23
C MET A 172 10.04 6.18 19.05
N TYR A 173 9.53 6.36 17.83
CA TYR A 173 10.27 6.03 16.61
C TYR A 173 11.62 6.76 16.56
N PHE A 174 12.58 6.21 15.81
CA PHE A 174 13.98 6.68 15.76
C PHE A 174 14.82 6.39 17.02
N GLU A 175 14.22 5.88 18.09
CA GLU A 175 14.94 5.42 19.29
C GLU A 175 14.78 3.92 19.48
N PHE A 176 15.88 3.19 19.66
CA PHE A 176 15.82 1.77 20.04
C PHE A 176 15.57 1.61 21.54
N ASN A 177 14.81 0.59 21.93
CA ASN A 177 14.56 0.27 23.33
C ASN A 177 15.87 -0.13 24.04
N PRO A 178 16.37 0.64 25.01
CA PRO A 178 17.68 0.42 25.63
C PRO A 178 17.76 -0.88 26.46
N LYS A 179 16.63 -1.53 26.75
CA LYS A 179 16.61 -2.83 27.43
C LYS A 179 16.96 -3.99 26.49
N ASN A 180 16.63 -3.85 25.22
CA ASN A 180 16.75 -4.90 24.21
C ASN A 180 17.85 -4.59 23.18
N PHE A 181 18.29 -3.34 23.14
CA PHE A 181 19.27 -2.85 22.18
C PHE A 181 20.29 -1.96 22.88
N THR A 182 21.54 -2.41 22.90
CA THR A 182 22.69 -1.63 23.34
C THR A 182 23.38 -0.99 22.14
N GLU A 183 24.10 0.12 22.34
CA GLU A 183 24.84 0.75 21.24
C GLU A 183 25.84 -0.23 20.58
N ALA A 184 26.54 -1.03 21.40
CA ALA A 184 27.47 -2.03 20.92
C ALA A 184 26.78 -3.19 20.17
N GLY A 185 25.64 -3.65 20.68
CA GLY A 185 24.90 -4.75 20.07
C GLY A 185 24.16 -4.36 18.79
N ILE A 186 23.66 -3.12 18.66
CA ILE A 186 23.15 -2.58 17.40
C ILE A 186 24.24 -2.61 16.33
N VAL A 187 25.45 -2.16 16.67
CA VAL A 187 26.60 -2.14 15.74
C VAL A 187 26.97 -3.55 15.31
N GLU A 188 27.06 -4.49 16.24
CA GLU A 188 27.40 -5.88 15.94
C GLU A 188 26.30 -6.59 15.14
N MET A 189 25.02 -6.39 15.49
CA MET A 189 23.87 -6.90 14.74
C MET A 189 23.91 -6.43 13.30
N ASN A 190 24.08 -5.12 13.07
CA ASN A 190 24.16 -4.55 11.73
C ASN A 190 25.30 -5.17 10.92
N LYS A 191 26.48 -5.29 11.54
CA LYS A 191 27.66 -5.89 10.91
C LYS A 191 27.41 -7.35 10.51
N GLN A 192 26.86 -8.19 11.39
CA GLN A 192 26.60 -9.60 11.07
C GLN A 192 25.56 -9.78 9.96
N VAL A 193 24.54 -8.92 9.94
CA VAL A 193 23.53 -8.92 8.88
C VAL A 193 24.14 -8.48 7.55
N GLU A 194 24.99 -7.46 7.55
CA GLU A 194 25.70 -6.98 6.37
C GLU A 194 26.70 -8.01 5.83
N GLU A 195 27.50 -8.65 6.69
CA GLU A 195 28.45 -9.70 6.32
C GLU A 195 27.74 -10.92 5.69
N ALA A 196 26.50 -11.18 6.08
CA ALA A 196 25.63 -12.19 5.47
C ALA A 196 24.95 -11.73 4.16
N ASN A 197 25.27 -10.52 3.66
CA ASN A 197 24.63 -9.85 2.52
C ASN A 197 23.12 -9.63 2.67
N ARG A 198 22.64 -9.40 3.90
CA ARG A 198 21.22 -9.18 4.23
C ARG A 198 20.96 -7.73 4.62
N ARG A 199 19.69 -7.37 4.82
CA ARG A 199 19.24 -6.02 5.19
C ARG A 199 18.32 -6.05 6.40
N LEU A 200 18.25 -4.92 7.09
CA LEU A 200 17.25 -4.65 8.11
C LEU A 200 16.26 -3.62 7.58
N VAL A 201 14.99 -3.79 7.94
CA VAL A 201 13.96 -2.76 7.82
C VAL A 201 13.36 -2.52 9.19
N VAL A 202 13.17 -1.26 9.54
CA VAL A 202 12.66 -0.82 10.83
C VAL A 202 11.42 0.00 10.58
N ILE A 203 10.32 -0.33 11.26
CA ILE A 203 9.07 0.40 11.11
C ILE A 203 9.20 1.82 11.69
N VAL A 204 8.59 2.78 11.00
CA VAL A 204 8.41 4.16 11.47
C VAL A 204 7.01 4.58 11.01
N ASP A 205 6.09 4.74 11.96
CA ASP A 205 4.74 5.20 11.67
C ASP A 205 4.65 6.73 11.78
N PRO A 206 3.65 7.38 11.17
CA PRO A 206 3.55 8.84 11.17
C PRO A 206 3.05 9.43 12.50
N HIS A 207 2.68 8.62 13.48
CA HIS A 207 2.28 9.12 14.79
C HIS A 207 3.51 9.35 15.67
N ILE A 208 3.63 10.55 16.21
CA ILE A 208 4.74 10.94 17.08
C ILE A 208 4.24 11.01 18.51
N LYS A 209 4.90 10.32 19.42
CA LYS A 209 4.54 10.31 20.84
C LYS A 209 4.71 11.71 21.44
N ALA A 210 3.66 12.22 22.08
CA ALA A 210 3.62 13.58 22.62
C ALA A 210 4.28 13.66 24.01
N VAL A 211 5.61 13.74 24.03
CA VAL A 211 6.44 13.86 25.26
C VAL A 211 7.50 14.93 25.03
N ASP A 212 7.60 15.91 25.94
CA ASP A 212 8.48 17.08 25.76
C ASP A 212 9.97 16.72 25.70
N GLU A 213 10.39 15.65 26.38
CA GLU A 213 11.76 15.15 26.34
C GLU A 213 12.12 14.42 25.04
N PHE A 214 11.12 14.06 24.21
CA PHE A 214 11.34 13.40 22.93
C PHE A 214 11.58 14.42 21.82
N HIS A 215 12.84 14.53 21.38
CA HIS A 215 13.26 15.59 20.47
C HIS A 215 12.48 15.64 19.14
N ILE A 216 12.08 14.50 18.58
CA ILE A 216 11.28 14.44 17.35
C ILE A 216 9.92 15.12 17.55
N PHE A 217 9.32 14.97 18.73
CA PHE A 217 8.10 15.68 19.08
C PHE A 217 8.35 17.17 19.32
N SER A 218 9.33 17.50 20.18
CA SER A 218 9.60 18.89 20.57
C SER A 218 10.04 19.78 19.40
N ASP A 219 10.75 19.21 18.42
CA ASP A 219 11.17 19.92 17.21
C ASP A 219 10.03 20.04 16.19
N GLY A 220 9.13 19.05 16.12
CA GLY A 220 8.01 19.04 15.18
C GLY A 220 6.87 20.01 15.52
N ILE A 221 6.80 20.50 16.77
CA ILE A 221 5.80 21.47 17.22
C ILE A 221 6.29 22.94 17.16
N GLN A 222 7.54 23.18 16.78
CA GLN A 222 8.11 24.52 16.58
C GLN A 222 7.71 25.09 15.22
#